data_AF-A0A4Q9L597-F1
#
_entry.id   AF-A0A4Q9L597-F1
#
_cell.length_a   1.000
_cell.length_b   1.000
_cell.length_c   1.000
_cell.angle_alpha   90.00
_cell.angle_beta   90.00
_cell.angle_gamma   90.00
#
_symmetry.space_group_name_H-M   'P 1'
#
loop_
_entity.id
_entity.type
_entity.pdbx_description
1 polymer ?
#
loop_
_entity_poly.entity_id
_entity_poly.type
_entity_poly.pdbx_seq_one_letter_code
_entity_poly.pdbx_strand_id
1 'polypeptide(L)'
;MKRLFQDITNVIKKNIKLTIHRNNHRKKLIQWLYEVCTEFSYSPITYTLCVQILDKYTSLTPINYKIYQLIGITCLFISAKIEESTTKDIHEYITVTDNSVSLQQILNTEKDILCNLNFNLFFISPHSYINIFYLENISYKYNISIEHTSHLLHCFVASVMEKEEVNMYWLYEEAKTLFEKCLEKKEIDKEIRLYIPLYNKDIIKG
;
A
#
# COMPACT_ATOMS: atom_id res chain seq x y z
N MET A 1 10.94 -38.30 38.81
CA MET A 1 10.07 -37.92 37.66
C MET A 1 9.21 -36.73 38.06
N LYS A 2 9.60 -35.51 37.68
CA LYS A 2 8.73 -34.32 37.56
C LYS A 2 9.44 -33.37 36.58
N ARG A 3 8.81 -33.16 35.43
CA ARG A 3 9.34 -32.40 34.30
C ARG A 3 9.64 -30.96 34.73
N LEU A 4 10.81 -30.46 34.35
CA LEU A 4 11.14 -29.05 34.34
C LEU A 4 10.08 -28.34 33.48
N PHE A 5 9.22 -27.52 34.09
CA PHE A 5 8.43 -26.56 33.35
C PHE A 5 9.41 -25.54 32.79
N GLN A 6 9.67 -25.59 31.49
CA GLN A 6 10.36 -24.52 30.78
C GLN A 6 9.50 -23.28 30.90
N ASP A 7 10.09 -22.23 31.46
CA ASP A 7 9.44 -20.95 31.70
C ASP A 7 9.09 -20.29 30.36
N ILE A 8 7.83 -20.43 29.96
CA ILE A 8 7.26 -19.97 28.69
C ILE A 8 7.14 -18.44 28.64
N THR A 9 7.40 -17.75 29.76
CA THR A 9 7.34 -16.28 29.85
C THR A 9 8.57 -15.58 29.29
N ASN A 10 9.61 -16.33 28.91
CA ASN A 10 10.80 -15.82 28.24
C ASN A 10 10.65 -15.72 26.71
N VAL A 11 9.42 -15.53 26.20
CA VAL A 11 9.24 -15.03 24.83
C VAL A 11 9.84 -13.63 24.79
N ILE A 12 10.98 -13.53 24.10
CA ILE A 12 11.81 -12.35 23.90
C ILE A 12 10.91 -11.11 23.65
N LYS A 13 10.68 -10.29 24.68
CA LYS A 13 9.87 -9.05 24.63
C LYS A 13 10.34 -8.05 23.56
N LYS A 14 11.56 -8.20 23.02
CA LYS A 14 12.06 -7.42 21.88
C LYS A 14 11.16 -7.60 20.66
N ASN A 15 10.68 -8.81 20.37
CA ASN A 15 9.97 -9.06 19.12
C ASN A 15 8.55 -8.53 19.15
N ILE A 16 7.78 -8.75 20.22
CA ILE A 16 6.39 -8.29 20.30
C ILE A 16 6.30 -6.77 20.18
N LYS A 17 7.17 -6.03 20.88
CA LYS A 17 7.19 -4.56 20.82
C LYS A 17 7.70 -4.06 19.47
N LEU A 18 8.75 -4.67 18.90
CA LEU A 18 9.27 -4.30 17.58
C LEU A 18 8.27 -4.59 16.46
N THR A 19 7.53 -5.70 16.51
CA THR A 19 6.51 -6.06 15.51
C THR A 19 5.31 -5.11 15.58
N ILE A 20 4.82 -4.77 16.78
CA ILE A 20 3.74 -3.78 16.95
C ILE A 20 4.17 -2.40 16.42
N HIS A 21 5.40 -1.97 16.71
CA HIS A 21 5.93 -0.71 16.18
C HIS A 21 6.14 -0.77 14.66
N ARG A 22 6.65 -1.88 14.12
CA ARG A 22 6.83 -2.10 12.67
C ARG A 22 5.52 -1.91 11.92
N ASN A 23 4.45 -2.55 12.40
CA ASN A 23 3.13 -2.45 11.78
C ASN A 23 2.60 -1.00 11.79
N ASN A 24 2.76 -0.29 12.91
CA ASN A 24 2.36 1.13 13.01
C ASN A 24 3.19 2.07 12.11
N HIS A 25 4.50 1.85 11.98
CA HIS A 25 5.36 2.65 11.11
C HIS A 25 5.06 2.36 9.63
N ARG A 26 4.85 1.09 9.27
CA ARG A 26 4.44 0.67 7.94
C ARG A 26 3.13 1.33 7.53
N LYS A 27 2.09 1.22 8.36
CA LYS A 27 0.77 1.86 8.12
C LYS A 27 0.90 3.35 7.81
N LYS A 28 1.62 4.10 8.65
CA LYS A 28 1.86 5.53 8.41
C LYS A 28 2.60 5.81 7.12
N LEU A 29 3.63 5.02 6.81
CA LEU A 29 4.42 5.19 5.60
C LEU A 29 3.58 4.92 4.35
N ILE A 30 2.82 3.82 4.30
CA ILE A 30 2.03 3.50 3.11
C ILE A 30 0.84 4.46 2.92
N GLN A 31 0.25 4.98 4.01
CA GLN A 31 -0.76 6.04 3.92
C GLN A 31 -0.16 7.29 3.26
N TRP A 32 1.01 7.73 3.72
CA TRP A 32 1.71 8.85 3.11
C TRP A 32 2.11 8.57 1.65
N LEU A 33 2.58 7.35 1.33
CA LEU A 33 2.91 6.97 -0.05
C LEU A 33 1.68 6.96 -0.95
N TYR A 34 0.50 6.60 -0.42
CA TYR A 34 -0.76 6.70 -1.16
C TYR A 34 -1.07 8.16 -1.50
N GLU A 35 -0.96 9.08 -0.55
CA GLU A 35 -1.16 10.51 -0.77
C GLU A 35 -0.21 11.03 -1.86
N VAL A 36 1.09 10.74 -1.76
CA VAL A 36 2.08 11.13 -2.78
C VAL A 36 1.75 10.53 -4.15
N CYS A 37 1.35 9.25 -4.20
CA CYS A 37 0.96 8.58 -5.44
C CYS A 37 -0.24 9.28 -6.10
N THR A 38 -1.23 9.70 -5.29
CA THR A 38 -2.38 10.46 -5.80
C THR A 38 -2.02 11.87 -6.26
N GLU A 39 -1.11 12.56 -5.56
CA GLU A 39 -0.60 13.88 -5.96
C GLU A 39 0.16 13.81 -7.28
N PHE A 40 0.93 12.74 -7.49
CA PHE A 40 1.65 12.50 -8.74
C PHE A 40 0.75 12.01 -9.89
N SER A 41 -0.55 11.79 -9.63
CA SER A 41 -1.51 11.21 -10.58
C SER A 41 -1.09 9.85 -11.11
N TYR A 42 -0.40 9.05 -10.28
CA TYR A 42 0.01 7.69 -10.65
C TYR A 42 -1.12 6.68 -10.49
N SER A 43 -1.00 5.60 -11.26
CA SER A 43 -1.92 4.48 -11.25
C SER A 43 -2.01 3.79 -9.88
N PRO A 44 -3.19 3.28 -9.48
CA PRO A 44 -3.32 2.42 -8.31
C PRO A 44 -2.40 1.19 -8.34
N ILE A 45 -2.05 0.71 -9.55
CA ILE A 45 -1.13 -0.41 -9.73
C ILE A 45 0.27 -0.04 -9.25
N THR A 46 0.75 1.16 -9.59
CA THR A 46 2.02 1.74 -9.15
C THR A 46 2.13 1.80 -7.62
N TYR A 47 1.06 2.24 -6.94
CA TYR A 47 0.99 2.18 -5.48
C TYR A 47 1.09 0.75 -4.94
N THR A 48 0.32 -0.20 -5.50
CA THR A 48 0.37 -1.59 -5.02
C THR A 48 1.75 -2.22 -5.21
N LEU A 49 2.40 -1.97 -6.35
CA LEU A 49 3.75 -2.41 -6.62
C LEU A 49 4.75 -1.79 -5.63
N CYS A 50 4.60 -0.50 -5.31
CA CYS A 50 5.44 0.20 -4.35
C CYS A 50 5.38 -0.46 -2.97
N VAL A 51 4.17 -0.75 -2.47
CA VAL A 51 3.98 -1.44 -1.19
C VAL A 51 4.57 -2.85 -1.22
N GLN A 52 4.40 -3.60 -2.32
CA GLN A 52 4.97 -4.94 -2.47
C GLN A 52 6.51 -4.93 -2.48
N ILE A 53 7.13 -3.98 -3.18
CA ILE A 53 8.59 -3.78 -3.18
C ILE A 53 9.07 -3.42 -1.77
N LEU A 54 8.39 -2.47 -1.11
CA LEU A 54 8.71 -2.04 0.26
C LEU A 54 8.66 -3.22 1.23
N ASP A 55 7.56 -3.97 1.24
CA ASP A 55 7.38 -5.11 2.13
C ASP A 55 8.42 -6.19 1.88
N LYS A 56 8.65 -6.54 0.61
CA LYS A 56 9.66 -7.53 0.23
C LYS A 56 11.05 -7.10 0.66
N TYR A 57 11.45 -5.85 0.40
CA TYR A 57 12.74 -5.33 0.82
C TYR A 57 12.88 -5.36 2.35
N THR A 58 11.88 -4.85 3.09
CA THR A 58 11.90 -4.85 4.58
C THR A 58 11.85 -6.23 5.21
N SER A 59 11.42 -7.26 4.47
CA SER A 59 11.47 -8.64 4.92
C SER A 59 12.89 -9.23 4.86
N LEU A 60 13.72 -8.74 3.93
CA LEU A 60 15.07 -9.21 3.67
C LEU A 60 16.13 -8.38 4.41
N THR A 61 15.88 -7.09 4.60
CA THR A 61 16.84 -6.14 5.19
C THR A 61 16.34 -5.61 6.54
N PRO A 62 17.18 -5.65 7.60
CA PRO A 62 16.84 -5.00 8.86
C PRO A 62 16.94 -3.48 8.68
N ILE A 63 15.82 -2.77 8.88
CA ILE A 63 15.74 -1.34 8.58
C ILE A 63 15.84 -0.50 9.85
N ASN A 64 16.59 0.59 9.75
CA ASN A 64 16.53 1.70 10.68
C ASN A 64 15.35 2.60 10.33
N TYR A 65 14.40 2.78 11.26
CA TYR A 65 13.21 3.61 11.02
C TYR A 65 13.51 5.06 10.61
N LYS A 66 14.72 5.59 10.92
CA LYS A 66 15.14 6.93 10.49
C LYS A 66 15.24 7.09 8.97
N ILE A 67 15.48 6.02 8.23
CA ILE A 67 15.58 6.03 6.77
C ILE A 67 14.33 5.46 6.09
N TYR A 68 13.25 5.24 6.84
CA TYR A 68 12.09 4.51 6.32
C TYR A 68 11.32 5.31 5.27
N GLN A 69 11.26 6.64 5.40
CA GLN A 69 10.70 7.53 4.37
C GLN A 69 11.53 7.50 3.08
N LEU A 70 12.87 7.50 3.19
CA LEU A 70 13.78 7.38 2.04
C LEU A 70 13.57 6.04 1.31
N ILE A 71 13.43 4.93 2.04
CA ILE A 71 13.14 3.63 1.42
C ILE A 71 11.78 3.68 0.72
N GLY A 72 10.72 4.15 1.40
CA GLY A 72 9.38 4.22 0.83
C GLY A 72 9.30 5.06 -0.45
N ILE A 73 9.85 6.27 -0.44
CA ILE A 73 9.82 7.15 -1.62
C ILE A 73 10.65 6.56 -2.77
N THR A 74 11.73 5.85 -2.46
CA THR A 74 12.54 5.15 -3.46
C THR A 74 11.80 3.94 -4.03
N CYS A 75 11.04 3.19 -3.22
CA CYS A 75 10.16 2.14 -3.73
C CYS A 75 9.11 2.71 -4.71
N LEU A 76 8.52 3.86 -4.40
CA LEU A 76 7.58 4.52 -5.31
C LEU A 76 8.25 4.95 -6.62
N PHE A 77 9.47 5.51 -6.53
CA PHE A 77 10.27 5.87 -7.70
C PHE A 77 10.56 4.66 -8.60
N ILE A 78 10.94 3.51 -8.01
CA ILE A 78 11.14 2.26 -8.75
C ILE A 78 9.84 1.79 -9.41
N SER A 79 8.73 1.77 -8.67
CA SER A 79 7.43 1.34 -9.21
C SER A 79 6.95 2.22 -10.35
N ALA A 80 7.12 3.53 -10.23
CA ALA A 80 6.74 4.47 -11.28
C ALA A 80 7.50 4.20 -12.58
N LYS A 81 8.81 3.88 -12.50
CA LYS A 81 9.61 3.53 -13.69
C LYS A 81 9.19 2.22 -14.37
N ILE A 82 8.44 1.37 -13.69
CA ILE A 82 7.98 0.07 -14.21
C ILE A 82 6.59 0.21 -14.84
N GLU A 83 5.67 0.88 -14.14
CA GLU A 83 4.25 0.89 -14.48
C GLU A 83 3.81 2.14 -15.24
N GLU A 84 4.44 3.29 -15.01
CA GLU A 84 3.99 4.56 -15.61
C GLU A 84 4.60 4.79 -16.98
N SER A 85 3.78 5.33 -17.89
CA SER A 85 4.27 5.79 -19.20
C SER A 85 5.25 6.95 -19.09
N THR A 86 5.04 7.84 -18.11
CA THR A 86 5.90 8.97 -17.79
C THR A 86 6.01 9.12 -16.28
N THR A 87 7.25 9.24 -15.80
CA THR A 87 7.53 9.45 -14.38
C THR A 87 7.77 10.94 -14.10
N LYS A 88 7.63 11.32 -12.83
CA LYS A 88 7.94 12.67 -12.36
C LYS A 88 9.44 12.83 -12.25
N ASP A 89 9.90 14.08 -12.31
CA ASP A 89 11.31 14.37 -12.11
C ASP A 89 11.74 13.98 -10.68
N ILE A 90 12.97 13.48 -10.52
CA ILE A 90 13.50 13.06 -9.22
C ILE A 90 13.48 14.20 -8.18
N HIS A 91 13.53 15.46 -8.60
CA HIS A 91 13.38 16.61 -7.71
C HIS A 91 11.98 16.74 -7.11
N GLU A 92 10.92 16.25 -7.77
CA GLU A 92 9.58 16.19 -7.17
C GLU A 92 9.56 15.19 -5.98
N TYR A 93 10.22 14.04 -6.12
CA TYR A 93 10.36 13.05 -5.04
C TYR A 93 11.12 13.61 -3.83
N ILE A 94 12.12 14.45 -4.06
CA ILE A 94 12.83 15.17 -2.99
C ILE A 94 11.91 16.19 -2.33
N THR A 95 11.15 16.93 -3.13
CA THR A 95 10.25 17.99 -2.65
C THR A 95 9.16 17.45 -1.72
N VAL A 96 8.49 16.34 -2.09
CA VAL A 96 7.44 15.72 -1.25
C VAL A 96 7.94 15.15 0.06
N THR A 97 9.26 15.00 0.23
CA THR A 97 9.89 14.58 1.48
C THR A 97 10.33 15.76 2.36
N ASP A 98 9.85 16.97 2.08
CA ASP A 98 10.29 18.23 2.69
C ASP A 98 11.81 18.44 2.55
N ASN A 99 12.40 17.99 1.44
CA ASN A 99 13.85 18.01 1.19
C ASN A 99 14.69 17.29 2.25
N SER A 100 14.09 16.37 3.02
CA SER A 100 14.80 15.55 4.01
C SER A 100 15.71 14.49 3.38
N VAL A 101 15.49 14.19 2.10
CA VAL A 101 16.30 13.27 1.31
C VAL A 101 17.02 14.01 0.18
N SER A 102 18.14 13.46 -0.26
CA SER A 102 18.92 13.95 -1.40
C SER A 102 18.82 13.02 -2.60
N LEU A 103 19.08 13.57 -3.79
CA LEU A 103 19.15 12.80 -5.04
C LEU A 103 20.10 11.59 -4.92
N GLN A 104 21.28 11.79 -4.34
CA GLN A 104 22.27 10.71 -4.14
C GLN A 104 21.74 9.62 -3.20
N GLN A 105 20.99 10.00 -2.16
CA GLN A 105 20.37 9.02 -1.27
C GLN A 105 19.32 8.18 -2.01
N ILE A 106 18.46 8.79 -2.83
CA ILE A 106 17.47 8.06 -3.63
C ILE A 106 18.17 7.09 -4.58
N LEU A 107 19.16 7.54 -5.36
CA LEU A 107 19.86 6.69 -6.32
C LEU A 107 20.63 5.54 -5.66
N ASN A 108 21.28 5.79 -4.52
CA ASN A 108 21.99 4.74 -3.78
C ASN A 108 21.03 3.72 -3.17
N THR A 109 19.91 4.19 -2.60
CA THR A 109 18.87 3.34 -2.03
C THR A 109 18.19 2.52 -3.11
N GLU A 110 17.99 3.10 -4.30
CA GLU A 110 17.42 2.40 -5.44
C GLU A 110 18.30 1.21 -5.83
N LYS A 111 19.60 1.45 -5.99
CA LYS A 111 20.55 0.39 -6.30
C LYS A 111 20.52 -0.70 -5.23
N ASP A 112 20.50 -0.33 -3.96
CA ASP A 112 20.45 -1.28 -2.84
C ASP A 112 19.16 -2.11 -2.86
N ILE A 113 17.99 -1.50 -3.07
CA ILE A 113 16.71 -2.20 -3.19
C ILE A 113 16.75 -3.20 -4.34
N LEU A 114 17.17 -2.76 -5.53
CA LEU A 114 17.22 -3.60 -6.73
C LEU A 114 18.18 -4.79 -6.55
N CYS A 115 19.36 -4.56 -5.95
CA CYS A 115 20.32 -5.61 -5.65
C CYS A 115 19.79 -6.63 -4.63
N ASN A 116 19.17 -6.17 -3.53
CA ASN A 116 18.61 -7.07 -2.51
C ASN A 116 17.43 -7.90 -3.04
N LEU A 117 16.69 -7.36 -4.01
CA LEU A 117 15.59 -8.07 -4.68
C LEU A 117 16.07 -8.95 -5.85
N ASN A 118 17.37 -8.98 -6.17
CA ASN A 118 17.93 -9.64 -7.36
C ASN A 118 17.21 -9.20 -8.64
N PHE A 119 16.78 -7.94 -8.72
CA PHE A 119 15.96 -7.40 -9.81
C PHE A 119 14.64 -8.16 -10.07
N ASN A 120 14.19 -9.01 -9.13
CA ASN A 120 12.92 -9.70 -9.23
C ASN A 120 11.81 -8.79 -8.70
N LEU A 121 11.22 -8.01 -9.60
CA LEU A 121 10.14 -7.06 -9.33
C LEU A 121 8.79 -7.54 -9.89
N PHE A 122 8.68 -8.83 -10.24
CA PHE A 122 7.44 -9.41 -10.74
C PHE A 122 6.49 -9.70 -9.58
N PHE A 123 5.64 -8.72 -9.29
CA PHE A 123 4.61 -8.83 -8.28
C PHE A 123 3.23 -8.86 -8.92
N ILE A 124 2.35 -9.72 -8.41
CA ILE A 124 0.94 -9.76 -8.83
C ILE A 124 0.21 -8.64 -8.09
N SER A 125 -0.40 -7.72 -8.82
CA SER A 125 -1.23 -6.68 -8.21
C SER A 125 -2.62 -7.25 -7.86
N PRO A 126 -3.25 -6.85 -6.74
CA PRO A 126 -4.66 -7.18 -6.48
C PRO A 126 -5.58 -6.72 -7.62
N HIS A 127 -5.18 -5.67 -8.34
CA HIS A 127 -5.88 -5.14 -9.49
C HIS A 127 -5.99 -6.13 -10.65
N SER A 128 -5.06 -7.09 -10.78
CA SER A 128 -5.10 -8.13 -11.80
C SER A 128 -6.31 -9.06 -11.69
N TYR A 129 -7.02 -9.04 -10.56
CA TYR A 129 -8.22 -9.84 -10.32
C TYR A 129 -9.53 -9.07 -10.56
N ILE A 130 -9.46 -7.77 -10.86
CA ILE A 130 -10.64 -6.96 -11.16
C ILE A 130 -11.22 -7.41 -12.51
N ASN A 131 -12.51 -7.74 -12.51
CA ASN A 131 -13.23 -8.16 -13.70
C ASN A 131 -14.20 -7.06 -14.17
N ILE A 132 -14.21 -6.75 -15.47
CA ILE A 132 -15.09 -5.73 -16.05
C ILE A 132 -16.57 -6.03 -15.82
N PHE A 133 -16.99 -7.29 -15.93
CA PHE A 133 -18.39 -7.68 -15.67
C PHE A 133 -18.80 -7.41 -14.22
N TYR A 134 -17.86 -7.54 -13.28
CA TYR A 134 -18.13 -7.20 -11.88
C TYR A 134 -18.34 -5.69 -11.72
N LEU A 135 -17.49 -4.86 -12.33
CA LEU A 135 -17.62 -3.40 -12.28
C LEU A 135 -18.93 -2.93 -12.92
N GLU A 136 -19.32 -3.49 -14.07
CA GLU A 136 -20.58 -3.17 -14.74
C GLU A 136 -21.80 -3.52 -13.87
N ASN A 137 -21.80 -4.69 -13.23
CA ASN A 137 -22.88 -5.12 -12.35
C ASN A 137 -23.06 -4.18 -11.15
N ILE A 138 -21.96 -3.77 -10.50
CA ILE A 138 -22.00 -2.83 -9.38
C ILE A 138 -22.43 -1.43 -9.85
N SER A 139 -21.86 -0.97 -10.96
CA SER A 139 -22.21 0.31 -11.59
C SER A 139 -23.71 0.42 -11.86
N TYR A 140 -24.30 -0.63 -12.46
CA TYR A 140 -25.73 -0.70 -12.71
C TYR A 140 -26.56 -0.76 -11.42
N LYS A 141 -26.17 -1.63 -10.47
CA LYS A 141 -26.92 -1.86 -9.22
C LYS A 141 -27.03 -0.58 -8.36
N TYR A 142 -25.99 0.23 -8.29
CA TYR A 142 -25.94 1.42 -7.43
C TYR A 142 -26.05 2.74 -8.20
N ASN A 143 -26.23 2.69 -9.52
CA ASN A 143 -26.30 3.87 -10.40
C ASN A 143 -25.07 4.80 -10.27
N ILE A 144 -23.88 4.20 -10.24
CA ILE A 144 -22.58 4.89 -10.17
C ILE A 144 -21.86 4.64 -11.50
N SER A 145 -21.12 5.61 -12.06
CA SER A 145 -20.39 5.34 -13.30
C SER A 145 -19.32 4.24 -13.11
N ILE A 146 -18.99 3.52 -14.19
CA ILE A 146 -17.97 2.47 -14.14
C ILE A 146 -16.62 3.02 -13.68
N GLU A 147 -16.25 4.23 -14.13
CA GLU A 147 -15.02 4.91 -13.73
C GLU A 147 -14.98 5.16 -12.21
N HIS A 148 -16.05 5.71 -11.64
CA HIS A 148 -16.14 5.94 -10.19
C HIS A 148 -16.17 4.63 -9.42
N THR A 149 -16.86 3.61 -9.94
CA THR A 149 -16.90 2.26 -9.33
C THR A 149 -15.51 1.65 -9.27
N SER A 150 -14.74 1.73 -10.37
CA SER A 150 -13.35 1.28 -10.43
C SER A 150 -12.48 2.05 -9.45
N HIS A 151 -12.57 3.39 -9.47
CA HIS A 151 -11.79 4.25 -8.57
C HIS A 151 -12.07 3.97 -7.10
N LEU A 152 -13.34 3.78 -6.71
CA LEU A 152 -13.70 3.39 -5.35
C LEU A 152 -13.07 2.04 -5.00
N LEU A 153 -13.21 1.02 -5.85
CA LEU A 153 -12.60 -0.29 -5.61
C LEU A 153 -11.07 -0.18 -5.41
N HIS A 154 -10.39 0.67 -6.18
CA HIS A 154 -8.96 0.96 -5.99
C HIS A 154 -8.65 1.55 -4.61
N CYS A 155 -9.49 2.46 -4.10
CA CYS A 155 -9.35 3.00 -2.74
C CYS A 155 -9.52 1.91 -1.68
N PHE A 156 -10.47 0.99 -1.87
CA PHE A 156 -10.65 -0.16 -0.98
C PHE A 156 -9.43 -1.08 -1.02
N VAL A 157 -8.92 -1.43 -2.20
CA VAL A 157 -7.68 -2.20 -2.34
C VAL A 157 -6.54 -1.51 -1.58
N ALA A 158 -6.35 -0.21 -1.78
CA ALA A 158 -5.30 0.54 -1.09
C ALA A 158 -5.44 0.53 0.44
N SER A 159 -6.67 0.59 0.95
CA SER A 159 -6.95 0.50 2.39
C SER A 159 -6.64 -0.88 2.98
N VAL A 160 -6.92 -1.95 2.24
CA VAL A 160 -6.65 -3.32 2.71
C VAL A 160 -5.15 -3.64 2.67
N MET A 161 -4.37 -2.98 1.81
CA MET A 161 -2.90 -3.09 1.79
C MET A 161 -2.24 -2.67 3.12
N GLU A 162 -2.95 -1.99 4.02
CA GLU A 162 -2.51 -1.76 5.41
C GLU A 162 -2.30 -3.06 6.19
N LYS A 163 -3.02 -4.12 5.85
CA LYS A 163 -2.87 -5.43 6.50
C LYS A 163 -1.62 -6.14 5.97
N GLU A 164 -0.86 -6.73 6.88
CA GLU A 164 0.31 -7.54 6.52
C GLU A 164 -0.13 -8.89 5.91
N GLU A 165 0.57 -9.27 4.83
CA GLU A 165 0.66 -10.57 4.15
C GLU A 165 -0.45 -11.63 4.43
N VAL A 166 -1.40 -11.75 3.50
CA VAL A 166 -2.27 -12.95 3.44
C VAL A 166 -2.28 -13.61 2.06
N ASN A 167 -2.39 -12.84 0.96
CA ASN A 167 -2.26 -13.20 -0.46
C ASN A 167 -2.91 -12.06 -1.27
N MET A 168 -2.42 -11.72 -2.47
CA MET A 168 -2.98 -10.64 -3.31
C MET A 168 -4.42 -10.92 -3.78
N TYR A 169 -4.77 -12.18 -4.02
CA TYR A 169 -6.15 -12.58 -4.29
C TYR A 169 -7.05 -12.38 -3.06
N TRP A 170 -6.56 -12.75 -1.88
CA TRP A 170 -7.33 -12.57 -0.64
C TRP A 170 -7.54 -11.09 -0.31
N LEU A 171 -6.51 -10.26 -0.51
CA LEU A 171 -6.60 -8.81 -0.40
C LEU A 171 -7.67 -8.24 -1.33
N TYR A 172 -7.72 -8.71 -2.58
CA TYR A 172 -8.76 -8.33 -3.54
C TYR A 172 -10.16 -8.73 -3.06
N GLU A 173 -10.37 -9.99 -2.65
CA GLU A 173 -11.68 -10.46 -2.16
C GLU A 173 -12.13 -9.72 -0.89
N GLU A 174 -11.21 -9.40 0.01
CA GLU A 174 -11.54 -8.61 1.20
C GLU A 174 -11.89 -7.16 0.84
N ALA A 175 -11.11 -6.52 -0.03
CA ALA A 175 -11.39 -5.17 -0.52
C ALA A 175 -12.75 -5.10 -1.21
N LYS A 176 -13.06 -6.10 -2.05
CA LYS A 176 -14.36 -6.26 -2.72
C LYS A 176 -15.50 -6.40 -1.72
N THR A 177 -15.34 -7.26 -0.71
CA THR A 177 -16.35 -7.47 0.35
C THR A 177 -16.61 -6.19 1.14
N LEU A 178 -15.57 -5.44 1.48
CA LEU A 178 -15.71 -4.16 2.19
C LEU A 178 -16.37 -3.10 1.31
N PHE A 179 -16.02 -3.07 0.02
CA PHE A 179 -16.62 -2.17 -0.94
C PHE A 179 -18.12 -2.40 -1.11
N GLU A 180 -18.54 -3.65 -1.29
CA GLU A 180 -19.97 -4.00 -1.39
C GLU A 180 -20.74 -3.63 -0.12
N LYS A 181 -20.19 -3.95 1.06
CA LYS A 181 -20.81 -3.57 2.36
C LYS A 181 -20.95 -2.07 2.53
N CYS A 182 -19.96 -1.29 2.09
CA CYS A 182 -19.98 0.17 2.13
C CYS A 182 -21.12 0.73 1.26
N LEU A 183 -21.26 0.22 0.04
CA LEU A 183 -22.33 0.62 -0.88
C LEU A 183 -23.73 0.22 -0.36
N GLU A 184 -23.86 -0.95 0.26
CA GLU A 184 -25.13 -1.40 0.85
C GLU A 184 -25.56 -0.55 2.04
N LYS A 185 -24.62 -0.19 2.91
CA LYS A 185 -24.90 0.60 4.12
C LYS A 185 -24.94 2.11 3.87
N LYS A 186 -24.41 2.59 2.73
CA LYS A 186 -24.15 4.00 2.45
C LYS A 186 -23.29 4.68 3.53
N GLU A 187 -22.41 3.91 4.17
CA GLU A 187 -21.56 4.35 5.27
C GLU A 187 -20.10 4.05 4.95
N ILE A 188 -19.24 5.06 5.11
CA ILE A 188 -17.80 4.93 4.91
C ILE A 188 -17.12 4.76 6.27
N ASP A 189 -16.50 3.61 6.48
CA ASP A 189 -15.67 3.36 7.66
C ASP A 189 -14.52 4.38 7.79
N LYS A 190 -14.17 4.71 9.03
CA LYS A 190 -13.16 5.74 9.33
C LYS A 190 -11.80 5.45 8.69
N GLU A 191 -11.40 4.18 8.59
CA GLU A 191 -10.11 3.78 8.04
C GLU A 191 -10.05 3.96 6.52
N ILE A 192 -11.14 3.65 5.83
CA ILE A 192 -11.25 3.79 4.36
C ILE A 192 -11.40 5.26 3.95
N ARG A 193 -11.94 6.11 4.84
CA ARG A 193 -12.19 7.54 4.59
C ARG A 193 -10.93 8.34 4.24
N LEU A 194 -9.74 7.86 4.64
CA LEU A 194 -8.45 8.46 4.29
C LEU A 194 -8.10 8.24 2.81
N TYR A 195 -8.47 7.08 2.27
CA TYR A 195 -8.16 6.70 0.90
C TYR A 195 -9.17 7.23 -0.12
N ILE A 196 -10.42 7.48 0.30
CA ILE A 196 -11.46 8.00 -0.60
C ILE A 196 -11.34 9.53 -0.70
N PRO A 197 -11.16 10.10 -1.92
CA PRO A 197 -11.21 11.55 -2.14
C PRO A 197 -12.56 12.16 -1.72
N LEU A 198 -12.56 13.42 -1.28
CA LEU A 198 -13.78 14.07 -0.76
C LEU A 198 -14.96 14.02 -1.74
N TYR A 199 -14.72 14.26 -3.03
CA TYR A 199 -15.76 14.25 -4.07
C TYR A 199 -16.43 12.88 -4.27
N ASN A 200 -15.74 11.79 -3.93
CA ASN A 200 -16.29 10.44 -4.01
C ASN A 200 -17.08 10.03 -2.77
N LYS A 201 -17.02 10.80 -1.67
CA LYS A 201 -17.75 10.50 -0.43
C LYS A 201 -19.23 10.77 -0.56
N ASP A 202 -19.60 11.76 -1.38
CA ASP A 202 -20.99 12.14 -1.60
C ASP A 202 -21.71 11.09 -2.46
N ILE A 203 -21.01 10.48 -3.42
CA ILE A 203 -21.50 9.37 -4.25
C ILE A 203 -21.97 8.19 -3.40
N ILE A 204 -21.23 7.86 -2.33
CA ILE A 204 -21.55 6.73 -1.45
C ILE A 204 -22.75 7.03 -0.55
N LYS A 205 -22.92 8.31 -0.15
CA LYS A 205 -23.99 8.71 0.79
C LYS A 205 -25.35 8.88 0.12
N GLY A 206 -25.37 9.10 -1.19
CA GLY A 206 -26.59 9.38 -1.96
C GLY A 206 -26.94 10.85 -1.95
#